data_AF-X1U476-F1
#
_entry.id   AF-X1U476-F1
#
_cell.length_a   1.000
_cell.length_b   1.000
_cell.length_c   1.000
_cell.angle_alpha   90.00
_cell.angle_beta   90.00
_cell.angle_gamma   90.00
#
_symmetry.space_group_name_H-M   'P 1'
#
loop_
_entity.id
_entity.type
_entity.pdbx_description
1 polymer ?
#
loop_
_entity_poly.entity_id
_entity_poly.type
_entity_poly.pdbx_seq_one_letter_code
_entity_poly.pdbx_strand_id
1 'polypeptide(L)'
;RDFKFADKLVGKGGLAKCKTEDMPNYSQEQLKKWIEQGFATAGGPGNTAPLIARTGLKVAVGVNLGKGDYDGIDAQGRFFHDVMTSNGIDMSPAHIHPDLPTGTTFIHSTSGEDRGGIAYFPNANDDFDFEIFKGAVEKLKPSIVYYMYSGLSDRGDANGGRDLAGFIKWCRSNGAVTIVDSHTLTGNPGELIKTGKSVKEYRLLEPLLPEVDLFFTSCDEAKPTVRIHDVVSNLGNTPTPHMILYHCNYGWPLVDEGTEILCKGKWASRGMDMDNAVFNS
;
A
#
# COMPACT_ATOMS: atom_id res chain seq x y z
N ARG A 1 24.38 -9.44 5.35
CA ARG A 1 24.32 -10.84 4.86
C ARG A 1 23.67 -10.84 3.49
N ASP A 2 23.92 -11.88 2.69
CA ASP A 2 23.67 -11.84 1.25
C ASP A 2 22.38 -12.61 0.90
N PHE A 3 21.23 -11.93 0.95
CA PHE A 3 19.92 -12.50 0.63
C PHE A 3 19.71 -12.67 -0.89
N LYS A 4 20.72 -13.16 -1.63
CA LYS A 4 20.71 -13.33 -3.10
C LYS A 4 19.53 -14.14 -3.63
N PHE A 5 18.91 -14.97 -2.79
CA PHE A 5 17.71 -15.70 -3.19
C PHE A 5 16.56 -14.74 -3.54
N ALA A 6 16.49 -13.55 -2.93
CA ALA A 6 15.50 -12.54 -3.27
C ALA A 6 15.62 -12.13 -4.74
N ASP A 7 16.84 -11.91 -5.25
CA ASP A 7 17.04 -11.59 -6.67
C ASP A 7 16.56 -12.69 -7.61
N LYS A 8 16.62 -13.96 -7.19
CA LYS A 8 16.12 -15.10 -7.97
C LYS A 8 14.60 -15.14 -8.02
N LEU A 9 13.94 -14.69 -6.95
CA LEU A 9 12.48 -14.70 -6.84
C LEU A 9 11.84 -13.48 -7.52
N VAL A 10 12.45 -12.30 -7.38
CA VAL A 10 11.81 -11.04 -7.80
C VAL A 10 12.59 -10.25 -8.85
N GLY A 11 13.80 -10.69 -9.22
CA GLY A 11 14.70 -9.96 -10.11
C GLY A 11 15.49 -8.86 -9.40
N LYS A 12 16.57 -8.39 -10.04
CA LYS A 12 17.39 -7.29 -9.49
C LYS A 12 16.57 -5.98 -9.49
N GLY A 13 16.42 -5.37 -8.32
CA GLY A 13 15.61 -4.16 -8.13
C GLY A 13 14.10 -4.39 -8.14
N GLY A 14 13.65 -5.64 -8.27
CA GLY A 14 12.23 -6.00 -8.24
C GLY A 14 11.68 -6.13 -6.83
N LEU A 15 10.35 -6.14 -6.75
CA LEU A 15 9.59 -6.26 -5.51
C LEU A 15 8.34 -7.10 -5.77
N ALA A 16 8.18 -8.21 -5.08
CA ALA A 16 7.03 -9.08 -5.29
C ALA A 16 6.53 -9.76 -4.01
N LYS A 17 5.23 -10.10 -4.05
CA LYS A 17 4.62 -11.05 -3.13
C LYS A 17 5.10 -12.44 -3.52
N CYS A 18 5.82 -13.10 -2.62
CA CYS A 18 6.30 -14.45 -2.79
C CYS A 18 5.38 -15.42 -2.04
N LYS A 19 5.34 -16.68 -2.47
CA LYS A 19 4.60 -17.70 -1.76
C LYS A 19 5.35 -18.14 -0.51
N THR A 20 4.62 -18.47 0.55
CA THR A 20 5.18 -19.03 1.79
C THR A 20 6.11 -20.23 1.55
N GLU A 21 5.77 -21.10 0.60
CA GLU A 21 6.55 -22.30 0.23
C GLU A 21 7.93 -21.98 -0.36
N ASP A 22 8.12 -20.79 -0.93
CA ASP A 22 9.38 -20.34 -1.52
C ASP A 22 10.31 -19.69 -0.47
N MET A 23 9.82 -19.47 0.76
CA MET A 23 10.61 -18.87 1.82
C MET A 23 11.70 -19.86 2.27
N PRO A 24 12.98 -19.46 2.31
CA PRO A 24 14.02 -20.32 2.86
C PRO A 24 13.70 -20.72 4.31
N ASN A 25 13.87 -22.00 4.62
CA ASN A 25 13.56 -22.55 5.94
C ASN A 25 14.63 -22.15 6.97
N TYR A 26 14.53 -20.93 7.51
CA TYR A 26 15.37 -20.44 8.60
C TYR A 26 14.77 -20.82 9.96
N SER A 27 15.61 -21.28 10.88
CA SER A 27 15.16 -21.56 12.24
C SER A 27 14.82 -20.28 13.00
N GLN A 28 13.96 -20.41 14.01
CA GLN A 28 13.55 -19.31 14.87
C GLN A 28 14.73 -18.72 15.66
N GLU A 29 15.70 -19.53 16.07
CA GLU A 29 16.93 -19.07 16.72
C GLU A 29 17.83 -18.29 15.75
N GLN A 30 17.89 -18.74 14.49
CA GLN A 30 18.67 -18.05 13.46
C GLN A 30 18.08 -16.66 13.16
N LEU A 31 16.75 -16.58 13.03
CA LEU A 31 16.04 -15.31 12.82
C LEU A 31 16.22 -14.37 14.03
N LYS A 32 16.05 -14.88 15.25
CA LYS A 32 16.32 -14.12 16.49
C LYS A 32 17.74 -13.58 16.54
N LYS A 33 18.74 -14.41 16.23
CA LYS A 33 20.14 -13.98 16.20
C LYS A 33 20.36 -12.84 15.20
N TRP A 34 19.70 -12.84 14.04
CA TRP A 34 19.80 -11.75 13.08
C TRP A 34 19.13 -10.47 13.57
N ILE A 35 17.98 -10.59 14.23
CA ILE A 35 17.29 -9.47 14.88
C ILE A 35 18.21 -8.80 15.91
N GLU A 36 18.80 -9.58 16.81
CA GLU A 36 19.72 -9.09 17.86
C GLU A 36 20.99 -8.45 17.30
N GLN A 37 21.41 -8.86 16.11
CA GLN A 37 22.53 -8.27 15.38
C GLN A 37 22.17 -6.98 14.62
N GLY A 38 20.92 -6.50 14.72
CA GLY A 38 20.44 -5.28 14.07
C GLY A 38 20.12 -5.45 12.58
N PHE A 39 19.90 -6.67 12.10
CA PHE A 39 19.55 -6.94 10.69
C PHE A 39 18.04 -6.92 10.42
N ALA A 40 17.22 -6.48 11.36
CA ALA A 40 15.77 -6.46 11.24
C ALA A 40 15.20 -5.05 11.46
N THR A 41 14.11 -4.75 10.76
CA THR A 41 13.26 -3.58 10.96
C THR A 41 11.80 -4.03 10.93
N ALA A 42 10.92 -3.30 11.62
CA ALA A 42 9.53 -3.71 11.79
C ALA A 42 8.74 -3.62 10.47
N GLY A 43 9.11 -2.69 9.58
CA GLY A 43 8.47 -2.53 8.26
C GLY A 43 7.01 -2.07 8.36
N GLY A 44 6.44 -1.62 7.24
CA GLY A 44 5.00 -1.32 7.13
C GLY A 44 4.41 -0.50 8.28
N PRO A 45 3.33 -1.00 8.93
CA PRO A 45 2.76 -0.36 10.13
C PRO A 45 3.78 -0.11 11.24
N GLY A 46 4.82 -0.94 11.35
CA GLY A 46 5.88 -0.78 12.33
C GLY A 46 6.83 0.40 12.09
N ASN A 47 6.85 0.95 10.87
CA ASN A 47 7.55 2.21 10.60
C ASN A 47 6.63 3.42 10.84
N THR A 48 5.35 3.28 10.50
CA THR A 48 4.39 4.40 10.53
C THR A 48 3.80 4.64 11.91
N ALA A 49 3.36 3.60 12.62
CA ALA A 49 2.70 3.72 13.92
C ALA A 49 3.56 4.44 14.98
N PRO A 50 4.89 4.18 15.10
CA PRO A 50 5.75 4.94 16.01
C PRO A 50 5.86 6.43 15.67
N LEU A 51 5.81 6.80 14.38
CA LEU A 51 5.84 8.20 13.96
C LEU A 51 4.53 8.89 14.32
N ILE A 52 3.39 8.24 14.08
CA ILE A 52 2.07 8.73 14.48
C ILE A 52 2.02 8.90 16.01
N ALA A 53 2.46 7.91 16.78
CA ALA A 53 2.46 7.98 18.24
C ALA A 53 3.31 9.14 18.77
N ARG A 54 4.45 9.44 18.13
CA ARG A 54 5.30 10.60 18.48
C ARG A 54 4.64 11.95 18.24
N THR A 55 3.59 12.04 17.43
CA THR A 55 2.78 13.26 17.29
C THR A 55 1.84 13.51 18.48
N GLY A 56 1.79 12.57 19.45
CA GLY A 56 0.93 12.65 20.64
C GLY A 56 -0.40 11.90 20.49
N LEU A 57 -0.61 11.20 19.37
CA LEU A 57 -1.80 10.38 19.15
C LEU A 57 -1.68 9.02 19.86
N LYS A 58 -2.81 8.52 20.37
CA LYS A 58 -2.92 7.13 20.85
C LYS A 58 -3.07 6.22 19.63
N VAL A 59 -2.19 5.22 19.52
CA VAL A 59 -2.13 4.34 18.36
C VAL A 59 -2.28 2.90 18.82
N ALA A 60 -3.10 2.14 18.10
CA ALA A 60 -3.18 0.69 18.21
C ALA A 60 -2.89 0.06 16.85
N VAL A 61 -2.30 -1.13 16.83
CA VAL A 61 -1.91 -1.82 15.60
C VAL A 61 -2.56 -3.20 15.56
N GLY A 62 -3.42 -3.41 14.55
CA GLY A 62 -3.99 -4.71 14.22
C GLY A 62 -3.12 -5.41 13.17
N VAL A 63 -2.52 -6.54 13.54
CA VAL A 63 -1.64 -7.35 12.69
C VAL A 63 -1.80 -8.83 13.00
N ASN A 64 -1.49 -9.68 12.02
CA ASN A 64 -1.35 -11.12 12.25
C ASN A 64 0.12 -11.44 12.55
N LEU A 65 0.36 -12.11 13.68
CA LEU A 65 1.68 -12.61 14.10
C LEU A 65 1.64 -14.13 14.16
N GLY A 66 2.74 -14.80 13.79
CA GLY A 66 2.86 -16.24 13.89
C GLY A 66 3.08 -16.70 15.33
N LYS A 67 2.49 -17.84 15.69
CA LYS A 67 2.75 -18.52 16.96
C LYS A 67 4.19 -19.03 17.05
N GLY A 68 4.80 -18.96 18.23
CA GLY A 68 6.14 -19.49 18.45
C GLY A 68 6.60 -19.49 19.91
N ASP A 69 7.88 -19.79 20.11
CA ASP A 69 8.45 -20.08 21.43
C ASP A 69 8.94 -18.84 22.19
N TYR A 70 8.72 -17.62 21.65
CA TYR A 70 9.12 -16.38 22.31
C TYR A 70 7.89 -15.67 22.89
N ASP A 71 7.45 -16.18 24.05
CA ASP A 71 6.23 -15.73 24.74
C ASP A 71 4.94 -15.95 23.94
N GLY A 72 4.87 -17.10 23.25
CA GLY A 72 3.70 -17.52 22.47
C GLY A 72 3.68 -17.00 21.03
N ILE A 73 4.68 -16.22 20.62
CA ILE A 73 4.87 -15.69 19.27
C ILE A 73 6.23 -16.06 18.70
N ASP A 74 6.35 -16.10 17.37
CA ASP A 74 7.60 -16.40 16.68
C ASP A 74 8.59 -15.22 16.76
N ALA A 75 9.85 -15.44 16.33
CA ALA A 75 10.93 -14.47 16.50
C ALA A 75 10.63 -13.13 15.83
N GLN A 76 10.08 -13.16 14.61
CA GLN A 76 9.76 -11.93 13.86
C GLN A 76 8.58 -11.20 14.50
N GLY A 77 7.54 -11.92 14.90
CA GLY A 77 6.37 -11.36 15.56
C GLY A 77 6.70 -10.79 16.94
N ARG A 78 7.58 -11.47 17.68
CA ARG A 78 8.14 -11.00 18.96
C ARG A 78 8.83 -9.66 18.79
N PHE A 79 9.75 -9.59 17.82
CA PHE A 79 10.45 -8.36 17.49
C PHE A 79 9.49 -7.23 17.13
N PHE A 80 8.51 -7.48 16.23
CA PHE A 80 7.51 -6.47 15.87
C PHE A 80 6.76 -5.96 17.11
N HIS A 81 6.24 -6.87 17.93
CA HIS A 81 5.49 -6.52 19.14
C HIS A 81 6.36 -5.75 20.15
N ASP A 82 7.63 -6.10 20.34
CA ASP A 82 8.55 -5.36 21.23
C ASP A 82 8.82 -3.94 20.72
N VAL A 83 9.04 -3.78 19.41
CA VAL A 83 9.23 -2.46 18.81
C VAL A 83 7.96 -1.63 18.98
N MET A 84 6.77 -2.20 18.80
CA MET A 84 5.52 -1.45 18.94
C MET A 84 5.29 -1.03 20.40
N THR A 85 5.35 -1.98 21.33
CA THR A 85 5.11 -1.71 22.76
C THR A 85 6.13 -0.75 23.37
N SER A 86 7.41 -0.84 22.98
CA SER A 86 8.43 0.13 23.41
C SER A 86 8.19 1.56 22.90
N ASN A 87 7.39 1.71 21.83
CA ASN A 87 6.94 3.01 21.32
C ASN A 87 5.55 3.41 21.85
N GLY A 88 5.03 2.72 22.88
CA GLY A 88 3.75 3.03 23.51
C GLY A 88 2.52 2.71 22.66
N ILE A 89 2.66 1.82 21.68
CA ILE A 89 1.58 1.41 20.78
C ILE A 89 0.79 0.26 21.42
N ASP A 90 -0.53 0.35 21.37
CA ASP A 90 -1.44 -0.69 21.85
C ASP A 90 -1.46 -1.87 20.88
N MET A 91 -0.93 -3.00 21.34
CA MET A 91 -0.87 -4.25 20.59
C MET A 91 -2.01 -5.22 20.95
N SER A 92 -3.00 -4.79 21.74
CA SER A 92 -4.17 -5.62 22.05
C SER A 92 -5.01 -6.06 20.83
N PRO A 93 -4.96 -5.38 19.65
CA PRO A 93 -5.57 -5.89 18.43
C PRO A 93 -4.76 -6.95 17.67
N ALA A 94 -3.56 -7.33 18.12
CA ALA A 94 -2.76 -8.34 17.43
C ALA A 94 -3.43 -9.72 17.50
N HIS A 95 -3.47 -10.41 16.36
CA HIS A 95 -3.96 -11.77 16.25
C HIS A 95 -2.79 -12.74 16.13
N ILE A 96 -2.74 -13.76 17.00
CA ILE A 96 -1.72 -14.81 16.93
C ILE A 96 -2.25 -15.94 16.07
N HIS A 97 -1.75 -16.01 14.84
CA HIS A 97 -2.11 -17.03 13.88
C HIS A 97 -1.56 -18.40 14.33
N PRO A 98 -2.38 -19.45 14.36
CA PRO A 98 -1.99 -20.75 14.91
C PRO A 98 -0.96 -21.50 14.04
N ASP A 99 -1.09 -21.41 12.71
CA ASP A 99 -0.36 -22.29 11.78
C ASP A 99 0.71 -21.60 10.91
N LEU A 100 0.47 -20.36 10.49
CA LEU A 100 1.38 -19.60 9.62
C LEU A 100 2.35 -18.73 10.44
N PRO A 101 3.63 -18.62 10.01
CA PRO A 101 4.59 -17.73 10.64
C PRO A 101 4.26 -16.26 10.39
N THR A 102 4.90 -15.34 11.10
CA THR A 102 4.79 -13.90 10.87
C THR A 102 5.28 -13.54 9.47
N GLY A 103 4.58 -12.61 8.80
CA GLY A 103 4.99 -12.08 7.50
C GLY A 103 6.41 -11.50 7.56
N THR A 104 7.23 -11.77 6.55
CA THR A 104 8.66 -11.41 6.55
C THR A 104 9.11 -10.92 5.18
N THR A 105 9.84 -9.81 5.15
CA THR A 105 10.45 -9.28 3.92
C THR A 105 11.96 -9.44 3.96
N PHE A 106 12.54 -10.05 2.92
CA PHE A 106 13.99 -10.14 2.76
C PHE A 106 14.46 -9.16 1.68
N ILE A 107 15.46 -8.33 2.03
CA ILE A 107 16.01 -7.31 1.14
C ILE A 107 17.47 -7.63 0.87
N HIS A 108 17.82 -7.86 -0.39
CA HIS A 108 19.22 -7.94 -0.78
C HIS A 108 19.80 -6.54 -0.98
N SER A 109 20.70 -6.11 -0.10
CA SER A 109 21.46 -4.85 -0.25
C SER A 109 22.70 -5.08 -1.11
N THR A 110 22.86 -4.30 -2.19
CA THR A 110 24.09 -4.31 -3.00
C THR A 110 24.99 -3.12 -2.64
N SER A 111 26.29 -3.19 -2.91
CA SER A 111 27.29 -2.17 -2.55
C SER A 111 27.30 -0.93 -3.46
N GLY A 112 26.25 -0.68 -4.23
CA GLY A 112 26.10 0.48 -5.13
C GLY A 112 24.74 1.20 -4.95
N GLU A 113 24.41 2.14 -5.84
CA GLU A 113 23.12 2.86 -5.82
C GLU A 113 21.90 1.96 -6.12
N ASP A 114 22.13 0.79 -6.70
CA ASP A 114 21.06 -0.18 -7.01
C ASP A 114 20.61 -0.96 -5.77
N ARG A 115 19.32 -0.89 -5.46
CA ARG A 115 18.70 -1.83 -4.52
C ARG A 115 18.61 -3.23 -5.17
N GLY A 116 18.98 -4.28 -4.44
CA GLY A 116 18.71 -5.66 -4.86
C GLY A 116 17.23 -6.02 -4.68
N GLY A 117 16.87 -7.27 -4.94
CA GLY A 117 15.49 -7.74 -4.86
C GLY A 117 14.89 -7.64 -3.45
N ILE A 118 13.58 -7.38 -3.39
CA ILE A 118 12.77 -7.39 -2.18
C ILE A 118 11.71 -8.50 -2.29
N ALA A 119 11.91 -9.57 -1.54
CA ALA A 119 10.98 -10.69 -1.49
C ALA A 119 10.10 -10.57 -0.25
N TYR A 120 8.81 -10.27 -0.43
CA TYR A 120 7.84 -10.21 0.66
C TYR A 120 7.11 -11.54 0.78
N PHE A 121 7.20 -12.18 1.94
CA PHE A 121 6.46 -13.38 2.30
C PHE A 121 5.34 -13.00 3.27
N PRO A 122 4.08 -12.94 2.82
CA PRO A 122 2.94 -12.51 3.64
C PRO A 122 2.68 -13.43 4.83
N ASN A 123 2.83 -14.75 4.67
CA ASN A 123 2.61 -15.75 5.70
C ASN A 123 1.29 -15.51 6.47
N ALA A 124 1.29 -15.31 7.78
CA ALA A 124 0.08 -15.05 8.57
C ALA A 124 -0.75 -13.85 8.04
N ASN A 125 -0.16 -12.88 7.33
CA ASN A 125 -0.90 -11.79 6.70
C ASN A 125 -1.71 -12.24 5.47
N ASP A 126 -1.43 -13.41 4.88
CA ASP A 126 -2.28 -13.97 3.82
C ASP A 126 -3.64 -14.42 4.33
N ASP A 127 -3.74 -14.79 5.60
CA ASP A 127 -5.00 -15.17 6.25
C ASP A 127 -5.62 -13.99 7.03
N PHE A 128 -5.59 -12.79 6.45
CA PHE A 128 -6.12 -11.60 7.11
C PHE A 128 -7.66 -11.66 7.15
N ASP A 129 -8.22 -11.73 8.36
CA ASP A 129 -9.65 -11.82 8.59
C ASP A 129 -10.20 -10.52 9.19
N PHE A 130 -10.98 -9.78 8.40
CA PHE A 130 -11.57 -8.51 8.83
C PHE A 130 -12.52 -8.65 10.02
N GLU A 131 -13.16 -9.81 10.25
CA GLU A 131 -14.05 -9.99 11.40
C GLU A 131 -13.28 -9.94 12.74
N ILE A 132 -12.04 -10.43 12.76
CA ILE A 132 -11.16 -10.32 13.95
C ILE A 132 -10.91 -8.85 14.28
N PHE A 133 -10.62 -8.03 13.27
CA PHE A 133 -10.28 -6.62 13.46
C PHE A 133 -11.50 -5.72 13.68
N LYS A 134 -12.69 -6.10 13.23
CA LYS A 134 -13.94 -5.42 13.62
C LYS A 134 -14.10 -5.39 15.14
N GLY A 135 -13.83 -6.50 15.83
CA GLY A 135 -13.88 -6.55 17.29
C GLY A 135 -12.92 -5.55 17.97
N ALA A 136 -11.74 -5.33 17.39
CA ALA A 136 -10.81 -4.30 17.87
C ALA A 136 -11.35 -2.87 17.64
N VAL A 137 -11.94 -2.60 16.47
CA VAL A 137 -12.56 -1.31 16.15
C VAL A 137 -13.72 -1.02 17.10
N GLU A 138 -14.58 -1.99 17.39
CA GLU A 138 -15.71 -1.83 18.34
C GLU A 138 -15.23 -1.51 19.76
N LYS A 139 -14.16 -2.20 20.21
CA LYS A 139 -13.60 -2.02 21.54
C LYS A 139 -12.89 -0.66 21.69
N LEU A 140 -12.07 -0.29 20.70
CA LEU A 140 -11.20 0.89 20.78
C LEU A 140 -11.88 2.17 20.29
N LYS A 141 -12.92 2.06 19.46
CA LYS A 141 -13.65 3.18 18.85
C LYS A 141 -12.72 4.23 18.24
N PRO A 142 -11.82 3.83 17.33
CA PRO A 142 -10.82 4.74 16.78
C PRO A 142 -11.48 5.84 15.94
N SER A 143 -10.95 7.06 16.03
CA SER A 143 -11.37 8.16 15.14
C SER A 143 -10.80 8.04 13.73
N ILE A 144 -9.71 7.28 13.57
CA ILE A 144 -9.05 7.03 12.28
C ILE A 144 -8.75 5.53 12.17
N VAL A 145 -9.13 4.93 11.04
CA VAL A 145 -8.72 3.57 10.66
C VAL A 145 -7.85 3.69 9.42
N TYR A 146 -6.58 3.27 9.53
CA TYR A 146 -5.63 3.28 8.42
C TYR A 146 -5.26 1.84 8.05
N TYR A 147 -5.72 1.38 6.89
CA TYR A 147 -5.32 0.11 6.31
C TYR A 147 -4.16 0.31 5.34
N MET A 148 -3.01 -0.26 5.66
CA MET A 148 -1.83 -0.20 4.81
C MET A 148 -1.75 -1.43 3.91
N TYR A 149 -1.44 -1.19 2.65
CA TYR A 149 -1.09 -2.15 1.63
C TYR A 149 -2.24 -3.06 1.18
N SER A 150 -3.26 -2.48 0.53
CA SER A 150 -4.29 -3.26 -0.17
C SER A 150 -3.68 -4.20 -1.21
N GLY A 151 -4.23 -5.41 -1.35
CA GLY A 151 -3.76 -6.40 -2.34
C GLY A 151 -2.66 -7.35 -1.83
N LEU A 152 -2.39 -7.36 -0.53
CA LEU A 152 -1.33 -8.17 0.08
C LEU A 152 -1.82 -9.43 0.82
N SER A 153 -3.11 -9.74 0.80
CA SER A 153 -3.69 -10.82 1.60
C SER A 153 -4.58 -11.71 0.77
N ASP A 154 -4.21 -12.97 0.57
CA ASP A 154 -5.02 -13.88 -0.25
C ASP A 154 -6.46 -14.02 0.27
N ARG A 155 -6.65 -14.13 1.60
CA ARG A 155 -7.97 -14.16 2.21
C ARG A 155 -8.67 -12.80 2.17
N GLY A 156 -7.97 -11.72 2.50
CA GLY A 156 -8.54 -10.38 2.48
C GLY A 156 -8.98 -9.92 1.08
N ASP A 157 -8.33 -10.45 0.05
CA ASP A 157 -8.57 -10.12 -1.35
C ASP A 157 -9.48 -11.14 -2.07
N ALA A 158 -9.85 -12.25 -1.41
CA ALA A 158 -10.50 -13.43 -1.99
C ALA A 158 -11.79 -13.10 -2.78
N ASN A 159 -12.60 -12.14 -2.31
CA ASN A 159 -13.84 -11.74 -2.97
C ASN A 159 -13.68 -10.57 -3.95
N GLY A 160 -12.48 -10.42 -4.53
CA GLY A 160 -12.15 -9.39 -5.50
C GLY A 160 -12.10 -8.00 -4.89
N GLY A 161 -11.52 -7.87 -3.69
CA GLY A 161 -11.37 -6.61 -2.95
C GLY A 161 -12.63 -6.12 -2.22
N ARG A 162 -13.76 -6.83 -2.35
CA ARG A 162 -15.02 -6.46 -1.69
C ARG A 162 -15.00 -6.58 -0.18
N ASP A 163 -14.18 -7.47 0.37
CA ASP A 163 -14.10 -7.66 1.82
C ASP A 163 -13.44 -6.44 2.49
N LEU A 164 -12.31 -5.98 1.95
CA LEU A 164 -11.68 -4.73 2.39
C LEU A 164 -12.61 -3.53 2.18
N ALA A 165 -13.26 -3.42 1.02
CA ALA A 165 -14.23 -2.36 0.78
C ALA A 165 -15.37 -2.36 1.81
N GLY A 166 -15.92 -3.53 2.12
CA GLY A 166 -16.96 -3.71 3.13
C GLY A 166 -16.48 -3.37 4.54
N PHE A 167 -15.26 -3.76 4.90
CA PHE A 167 -14.64 -3.40 6.17
C PHE A 167 -14.46 -1.89 6.31
N ILE A 168 -13.93 -1.23 5.29
CA ILE A 168 -13.73 0.23 5.28
C ILE A 168 -15.05 0.98 5.36
N LYS A 169 -16.05 0.60 4.55
CA LYS A 169 -17.42 1.15 4.65
C LYS A 169 -18.02 1.00 6.04
N TRP A 170 -17.83 -0.17 6.65
CA TRP A 170 -18.32 -0.45 8.00
C TRP A 170 -17.60 0.43 9.04
N CYS A 171 -16.28 0.59 8.96
CA CYS A 171 -15.52 1.49 9.83
C CYS A 171 -16.01 2.95 9.73
N ARG A 172 -16.27 3.43 8.51
CA ARG A 172 -16.85 4.78 8.28
C ARG A 172 -18.23 4.93 8.89
N SER A 173 -19.06 3.91 8.71
CA SER A 173 -20.41 3.88 9.30
C SER A 173 -20.37 3.89 10.83
N ASN A 174 -19.25 3.46 11.43
CA ASN A 174 -18.99 3.54 12.87
C ASN A 174 -18.26 4.84 13.30
N GLY A 175 -18.15 5.83 12.41
CA GLY A 175 -17.65 7.17 12.73
C GLY A 175 -16.15 7.37 12.59
N ALA A 176 -15.40 6.40 12.05
CA ALA A 176 -13.99 6.57 11.75
C ALA A 176 -13.76 7.26 10.41
N VAL A 177 -12.77 8.14 10.32
CA VAL A 177 -12.17 8.53 9.05
C VAL A 177 -11.30 7.38 8.55
N THR A 178 -11.46 6.99 7.30
CA THR A 178 -10.72 5.85 6.73
C THR A 178 -9.62 6.29 5.78
N ILE A 179 -8.45 5.71 5.98
CA ILE A 179 -7.28 5.89 5.14
C ILE A 179 -6.90 4.52 4.59
N VAL A 180 -6.66 4.43 3.29
CA VAL A 180 -6.10 3.24 2.67
C VAL A 180 -4.93 3.63 1.80
N ASP A 181 -3.87 2.83 1.80
CA ASP A 181 -2.87 2.87 0.74
C ASP A 181 -2.77 1.55 -0.03
N SER A 182 -2.31 1.66 -1.28
CA SER A 182 -1.98 0.50 -2.11
C SER A 182 -0.54 0.10 -1.92
N HIS A 183 -0.25 -1.16 -2.20
CA HIS A 183 1.12 -1.59 -2.45
C HIS A 183 1.28 -1.99 -3.92
N THR A 184 2.37 -1.54 -4.54
CA THR A 184 2.75 -1.92 -5.90
C THR A 184 3.77 -3.06 -5.89
N LEU A 185 3.31 -4.32 -5.86
CA LEU A 185 4.17 -5.51 -5.88
C LEU A 185 4.34 -6.06 -7.31
N THR A 186 5.09 -5.33 -8.13
CA THR A 186 5.50 -5.80 -9.46
C THR A 186 7.01 -6.01 -9.49
N GLY A 187 7.45 -7.15 -10.04
CA GLY A 187 8.87 -7.44 -10.27
C GLY A 187 9.52 -6.51 -11.30
N ASN A 188 8.73 -5.76 -12.07
CA ASN A 188 9.23 -4.79 -13.06
C ASN A 188 8.31 -3.56 -13.21
N PRO A 189 8.27 -2.65 -12.22
CA PRO A 189 7.41 -1.46 -12.27
C PRO A 189 7.73 -0.56 -13.46
N GLY A 190 9.01 -0.46 -13.84
CA GLY A 190 9.45 0.35 -14.97
C GLY A 190 8.87 -0.08 -16.31
N GLU A 191 8.73 -1.38 -16.56
CA GLU A 191 8.12 -1.89 -17.80
C GLU A 191 6.61 -1.63 -17.84
N LEU A 192 5.90 -1.83 -16.72
CA LEU A 192 4.46 -1.54 -16.64
C LEU A 192 4.17 -0.06 -16.87
N ILE A 193 4.96 0.83 -16.25
CA ILE A 193 4.87 2.28 -16.48
C ILE A 193 5.12 2.62 -17.95
N LYS A 194 6.22 2.11 -18.56
CA LYS A 194 6.57 2.37 -19.96
C LYS A 194 5.50 1.88 -20.95
N THR A 195 4.90 0.72 -20.67
CA THR A 195 3.86 0.13 -21.52
C THR A 195 2.46 0.67 -21.22
N GLY A 196 2.32 1.47 -20.16
CA GLY A 196 1.03 1.99 -19.70
C GLY A 196 0.06 0.91 -19.21
N LYS A 197 0.53 -0.31 -18.96
CA LYS A 197 -0.32 -1.41 -18.46
C LYS A 197 -0.53 -1.24 -16.96
N SER A 198 -1.77 -1.47 -16.53
CA SER A 198 -2.11 -1.46 -15.10
C SER A 198 -1.65 -2.76 -14.44
N VAL A 199 -1.32 -2.68 -13.15
CA VAL A 199 -1.06 -3.84 -12.29
C VAL A 199 -2.38 -4.60 -12.14
N LYS A 200 -2.39 -5.91 -12.35
CA LYS A 200 -3.63 -6.71 -12.37
C LYS A 200 -4.38 -6.60 -11.04
N GLU A 201 -3.63 -6.56 -9.96
CA GLU A 201 -4.06 -6.49 -8.57
C GLU A 201 -4.79 -5.16 -8.27
N TYR A 202 -4.58 -4.10 -9.06
CA TYR A 202 -5.32 -2.84 -8.89
C TYR A 202 -6.81 -2.95 -9.19
N ARG A 203 -7.27 -4.02 -9.83
CA ARG A 203 -8.72 -4.30 -9.94
C ARG A 203 -9.37 -4.46 -8.57
N LEU A 204 -8.61 -4.84 -7.53
CA LEU A 204 -9.09 -4.91 -6.15
C LEU A 204 -9.45 -3.52 -5.58
N LEU A 205 -8.94 -2.44 -6.18
CA LEU A 205 -9.25 -1.06 -5.78
C LEU A 205 -10.63 -0.61 -6.28
N GLU A 206 -11.18 -1.21 -7.34
CA GLU A 206 -12.46 -0.81 -7.93
C GLU A 206 -13.62 -0.77 -6.90
N PRO A 207 -13.87 -1.81 -6.09
CA PRO A 207 -14.91 -1.75 -5.06
C PRO A 207 -14.51 -0.88 -3.85
N LEU A 208 -13.21 -0.63 -3.64
CA LEU A 208 -12.66 0.01 -2.46
C LEU A 208 -12.66 1.54 -2.54
N LEU A 209 -12.26 2.10 -3.68
CA LEU A 209 -12.11 3.55 -3.87
C LEU A 209 -13.40 4.35 -3.60
N PRO A 210 -14.62 3.86 -3.94
CA PRO A 210 -15.86 4.56 -3.58
C PRO A 210 -16.14 4.57 -2.07
N GLU A 211 -15.53 3.64 -1.33
CA GLU A 211 -15.84 3.41 0.09
C GLU A 211 -14.81 4.04 1.04
N VAL A 212 -13.65 4.54 0.57
CA VAL A 212 -12.61 5.15 1.42
C VAL A 212 -12.69 6.69 1.44
N ASP A 213 -12.32 7.33 2.55
CA ASP A 213 -12.28 8.80 2.64
C ASP A 213 -10.98 9.39 2.07
N LEU A 214 -9.84 8.76 2.37
CA LEU A 214 -8.50 9.19 1.96
C LEU A 214 -7.73 8.00 1.37
N PHE A 215 -7.27 8.14 0.12
CA PHE A 215 -6.45 7.12 -0.53
C PHE A 215 -5.03 7.67 -0.74
N PHE A 216 -4.04 7.02 -0.14
CA PHE A 216 -2.63 7.36 -0.31
C PHE A 216 -2.00 6.47 -1.38
N THR A 217 -1.31 7.10 -2.31
CA THR A 217 -0.60 6.44 -3.40
C THR A 217 0.60 7.29 -3.78
N SER A 218 1.75 6.68 -4.06
CA SER A 218 2.90 7.45 -4.55
C SER A 218 2.73 7.80 -6.04
N CYS A 219 3.52 8.74 -6.56
CA CYS A 219 3.50 9.08 -7.99
C CYS A 219 3.75 7.86 -8.90
N ASP A 220 4.63 6.94 -8.49
CA ASP A 220 4.92 5.74 -9.29
C ASP A 220 3.81 4.70 -9.22
N GLU A 221 3.06 4.68 -8.12
CA GLU A 221 1.88 3.83 -7.97
C GLU A 221 0.68 4.41 -8.72
N ALA A 222 0.53 5.74 -8.75
CA ALA A 222 -0.57 6.43 -9.44
C ALA A 222 -0.50 6.31 -10.97
N LYS A 223 0.70 6.36 -11.56
CA LYS A 223 0.94 6.27 -13.02
C LYS A 223 0.23 5.04 -13.67
N PRO A 224 0.31 3.82 -13.11
CA PRO A 224 -0.44 2.66 -13.61
C PRO A 224 -1.91 2.57 -13.15
N THR A 225 -2.36 3.40 -12.18
CA THR A 225 -3.67 3.26 -11.52
C THR A 225 -4.72 4.24 -12.02
N VAL A 226 -4.35 5.50 -12.28
CA VAL A 226 -5.34 6.56 -12.54
C VAL A 226 -5.42 6.86 -14.05
N ARG A 227 -6.49 6.38 -14.68
CA ARG A 227 -6.88 6.75 -16.06
C ARG A 227 -8.33 7.20 -16.05
N ILE A 228 -8.55 8.50 -16.30
CA ILE A 228 -9.91 9.03 -16.47
C ILE A 228 -10.29 8.84 -17.93
N HIS A 229 -11.34 8.06 -18.19
CA HIS A 229 -11.95 7.90 -19.51
C HIS A 229 -13.41 8.33 -19.42
N ASP A 230 -13.78 9.35 -20.19
CA ASP A 230 -15.09 9.99 -20.17
C ASP A 230 -15.75 9.88 -21.55
N VAL A 231 -17.07 9.68 -21.59
CA VAL A 231 -17.86 9.54 -22.81
C VAL A 231 -19.05 10.48 -22.73
N VAL A 232 -19.00 11.57 -23.50
CA VAL A 232 -20.06 12.57 -23.56
C VAL A 232 -20.89 12.38 -24.83
N SER A 233 -22.18 12.10 -24.70
CA SER A 233 -23.12 12.03 -25.83
C SER A 233 -24.02 13.26 -25.88
N ASN A 234 -24.13 13.87 -27.07
CA ASN A 234 -25.08 14.95 -27.31
C ASN A 234 -26.47 14.34 -27.55
N LEU A 235 -27.34 14.39 -26.53
CA LEU A 235 -28.73 13.93 -26.60
C LEU A 235 -29.70 15.01 -27.07
N GLY A 236 -29.20 16.17 -27.48
CA GLY A 236 -30.01 17.27 -27.99
C GLY A 236 -30.52 17.01 -29.40
N ASN A 237 -31.68 17.59 -29.72
CA ASN A 237 -32.31 17.49 -31.05
C ASN A 237 -31.59 18.31 -32.14
N THR A 238 -30.57 19.08 -31.79
CA THR A 238 -29.83 19.96 -32.69
C THR A 238 -28.33 19.68 -32.60
N PRO A 239 -27.63 19.40 -33.71
CA PRO A 239 -26.19 19.20 -33.71
C PRO A 239 -25.48 20.44 -33.14
N THR A 240 -24.83 20.25 -31.99
CA THR A 240 -24.09 21.30 -31.29
C THR A 240 -22.66 20.81 -31.10
N PRO A 241 -21.62 21.62 -31.43
CA PRO A 241 -20.24 21.24 -31.14
C PRO A 241 -20.04 21.08 -29.63
N HIS A 242 -19.39 19.98 -29.22
CA HIS A 242 -19.08 19.71 -27.82
C HIS A 242 -18.24 20.84 -27.23
N MET A 243 -18.79 21.59 -26.26
CA MET A 243 -18.02 22.43 -25.35
C MET A 243 -17.84 21.69 -24.04
N ILE A 244 -16.75 20.95 -23.90
CA ILE A 244 -16.36 20.36 -22.61
C ILE A 244 -15.37 21.30 -21.94
N LEU A 245 -15.76 21.85 -20.80
CA LEU A 245 -14.83 22.50 -19.88
C LEU A 245 -14.38 21.46 -18.86
N TYR A 246 -13.24 20.82 -19.08
CA TYR A 246 -12.61 20.00 -18.05
C TYR A 246 -11.97 20.94 -17.02
N HIS A 247 -12.54 20.98 -15.81
CA HIS A 247 -11.99 21.72 -14.69
C HIS A 247 -11.18 20.75 -13.81
N CYS A 248 -9.88 20.68 -14.05
CA CYS A 248 -8.98 19.87 -13.23
C CYS A 248 -8.18 20.77 -12.29
N ASN A 249 -8.31 20.53 -10.98
CA ASN A 249 -7.50 21.16 -9.96
C ASN A 249 -6.35 20.23 -9.59
N TYR A 250 -5.22 20.38 -10.27
CA TYR A 250 -4.01 19.67 -9.92
C TYR A 250 -3.16 20.52 -8.98
N GLY A 251 -2.79 19.95 -7.84
CA GLY A 251 -1.88 20.56 -6.87
C GLY A 251 -0.60 19.75 -6.74
N TRP A 252 0.30 20.19 -5.87
CA TRP A 252 1.49 19.44 -5.52
C TRP A 252 1.12 18.04 -4.94
N PRO A 253 1.79 16.93 -5.31
CA PRO A 253 2.99 16.86 -6.17
C PRO A 253 2.69 16.58 -7.66
N LEU A 254 1.42 16.61 -8.10
CA LEU A 254 1.06 16.33 -9.49
C LEU A 254 1.49 17.45 -10.45
N VAL A 255 1.65 18.68 -9.94
CA VAL A 255 2.24 19.82 -10.65
C VAL A 255 3.45 20.29 -9.85
N ASP A 256 4.61 19.76 -10.21
CA ASP A 256 5.92 20.16 -9.67
C ASP A 256 6.88 20.54 -10.81
N GLU A 257 8.08 21.03 -10.47
CA GLU A 257 9.13 21.35 -11.45
C GLU A 257 9.40 20.15 -12.37
N GLY A 258 9.35 20.38 -13.68
CA GLY A 258 9.50 19.34 -14.70
C GLY A 258 8.20 18.68 -15.20
N THR A 259 7.03 19.13 -14.74
CA THR A 259 5.74 18.66 -15.25
C THR A 259 5.52 19.10 -16.70
N GLU A 260 5.19 18.17 -17.60
CA GLU A 260 4.88 18.45 -19.00
C GLU A 260 3.37 18.34 -19.29
N ILE A 261 2.83 19.33 -20.01
CA ILE A 261 1.47 19.26 -20.56
C ILE A 261 1.57 18.64 -21.96
N LEU A 262 1.19 17.37 -22.08
CA LEU A 262 1.12 16.68 -23.37
C LEU A 262 -0.27 16.80 -23.95
N CYS A 263 -0.40 17.47 -25.10
CA CYS A 263 -1.61 17.36 -25.89
C CYS A 263 -1.34 17.16 -27.37
N LYS A 264 -2.14 16.28 -27.97
CA LYS A 264 -2.08 15.90 -29.38
C LYS A 264 -3.03 16.72 -30.28
N GLY A 265 -3.73 17.70 -29.71
CA GLY A 265 -4.66 18.59 -30.42
C GLY A 265 -4.04 19.94 -30.79
N LYS A 266 -4.78 20.78 -31.52
CA LYS A 266 -4.41 22.20 -31.73
C LYS A 266 -4.88 23.02 -30.52
N TRP A 267 -3.99 23.85 -30.00
CA TRP A 267 -4.26 24.72 -28.85
C TRP A 267 -4.15 26.16 -29.29
N ALA A 268 -4.96 27.01 -28.68
CA ALA A 268 -4.88 28.45 -28.84
C ALA A 268 -5.17 29.09 -27.48
N SER A 269 -4.42 30.15 -27.18
CA SER A 269 -4.78 31.05 -26.09
C SER A 269 -6.18 31.62 -26.32
N ARG A 270 -6.92 31.88 -25.24
CA ARG A 270 -8.15 32.68 -25.29
C ARG A 270 -7.83 34.18 -25.38
N GLY A 271 -6.54 34.54 -25.33
CA GLY A 271 -6.04 35.90 -25.49
C GLY A 271 -5.92 36.68 -24.19
N MET A 272 -5.89 36.03 -23.03
CA MET A 272 -5.61 36.68 -21.74
C MET A 272 -4.12 36.55 -21.39
N ASP A 273 -3.64 37.42 -20.51
CA ASP A 273 -2.21 37.41 -20.13
C ASP A 273 -1.81 36.08 -19.46
N MET A 274 -2.72 35.50 -18.69
CA MET A 274 -2.51 34.24 -17.96
C MET A 274 -2.38 33.02 -18.86
N ASP A 275 -3.11 32.95 -19.99
CA ASP A 275 -2.99 31.83 -20.93
C ASP A 275 -1.91 32.08 -21.98
N ASN A 276 -1.66 33.31 -22.40
CA ASN A 276 -0.52 33.63 -23.29
C ASN A 276 0.83 33.19 -22.70
N ALA A 277 1.01 33.37 -21.38
CA ALA A 277 2.22 32.94 -20.67
C ALA A 277 2.46 31.42 -20.75
N VAL A 278 1.40 30.61 -20.85
CA VAL A 278 1.51 29.15 -20.98
C VAL A 278 1.92 28.73 -22.40
N PHE A 279 1.54 29.51 -23.41
CA PHE A 279 1.77 29.20 -24.82
C PHE A 279 2.98 29.92 -25.43
N ASN A 280 3.79 30.64 -24.63
CA ASN A 280 4.87 31.50 -25.11
C ASN A 280 4.43 32.40 -26.28
N SER A 281 3.18 32.90 -26.20
CA SER A 281 2.50 33.69 -27.24
C SER A 281 2.53 35.17 -26.94
#